data_AF-A0A426X1D4-F1
#
_entry.id   AF-A0A426X1D4-F1
#
_cell.length_a   1.000
_cell.length_b   1.000
_cell.length_c   1.000
_cell.angle_alpha   90.00
_cell.angle_beta   90.00
_cell.angle_gamma   90.00
#
_symmetry.space_group_name_H-M   'P 1'
#
loop_
_entity.id
_entity.type
_entity.pdbx_description
1 polymer ?
#
loop_
_entity_poly.entity_id
_entity_poly.type
_entity_poly.pdbx_seq_one_letter_code
_entity_poly.pdbx_strand_id
1 'polypeptide(L)'
;MAMATNIRARIPASLLARSLSSASYLTEKLPEAPSPANPVIDLSNTQRLFASFPTASLLHSLANLSAMAAGPLVDVGVAALRAVLASEGQLLRAAAIGVARATVHRHFCAGEGFEDAGRAVAAMWEEQGLRSILDYGMEDAEDSAACDRNLAGFLRTVEMASSLPPSSLYFRHL
;
A
#
# COMPACT_ATOMS: atom_id res chain seq x y z
N MET A 1 9.12 49.85 -9.60
CA MET A 1 8.74 49.63 -8.19
C MET A 1 7.67 48.55 -8.19
N ALA A 2 8.02 47.29 -7.92
CA ALA A 2 7.09 46.17 -7.93
C ALA A 2 7.26 45.38 -6.63
N MET A 3 6.20 45.38 -5.81
CA MET A 3 6.15 44.73 -4.50
C MET A 3 6.00 43.21 -4.65
N ALA A 4 6.91 42.48 -4.02
CA ALA A 4 6.77 41.06 -3.75
C ALA A 4 5.74 40.83 -2.64
N THR A 5 4.76 39.95 -2.84
CA THR A 5 3.86 39.48 -1.79
C THR A 5 4.17 38.02 -1.48
N ASN A 6 4.66 37.78 -0.26
CA ASN A 6 4.89 36.47 0.34
C ASN A 6 3.54 35.87 0.78
N ILE A 7 3.12 34.74 0.19
CA ILE A 7 1.99 33.95 0.69
C ILE A 7 2.53 32.85 1.59
N ARG A 8 2.38 33.05 2.90
CA ARG A 8 2.68 32.04 3.93
C ARG A 8 1.49 31.09 4.04
N ALA A 9 1.56 29.94 3.39
CA ALA A 9 0.57 28.87 3.55
C ALA A 9 0.65 28.29 4.97
N ARG A 10 -0.28 28.69 5.86
CA ARG A 10 -0.58 27.97 7.10
C ARG A 10 -1.75 27.05 6.83
N ILE A 11 -1.50 25.73 6.82
CA ILE A 11 -2.55 24.72 6.78
C ILE A 11 -3.35 24.83 8.09
N PRO A 12 -4.69 25.01 8.05
CA PRO A 12 -5.51 25.14 9.24
C PRO A 12 -5.59 23.81 10.00
N ALA A 13 -5.40 23.85 11.32
CA ALA A 13 -5.42 22.68 12.22
C ALA A 13 -6.74 21.88 12.17
N SER A 14 -7.83 22.48 11.69
CA SER A 14 -9.12 21.83 11.51
C SER A 14 -9.12 20.73 10.44
N LEU A 15 -8.24 20.80 9.43
CA LEU A 15 -8.10 19.75 8.42
C LEU A 15 -7.37 18.51 8.96
N LEU A 16 -6.42 18.70 9.89
CA LEU A 16 -5.78 17.59 10.61
C LEU A 16 -6.75 16.89 11.56
N ALA A 17 -7.59 17.64 12.28
CA ALA A 17 -8.58 17.07 13.18
C ALA A 17 -9.64 16.23 12.45
N ARG A 18 -10.02 16.60 11.22
CA ARG A 18 -11.01 15.86 10.42
C ARG A 18 -10.48 14.54 9.86
N SER A 19 -9.18 14.45 9.58
CA SER A 19 -8.54 13.19 9.16
C SER A 19 -8.51 12.17 10.30
N LEU A 20 -8.20 12.63 11.52
CA LEU A 20 -8.18 11.77 12.71
C LEU A 20 -9.58 11.37 13.19
N SER A 21 -10.57 12.27 13.04
CA SER A 21 -11.96 11.94 13.36
C SER A 21 -12.54 10.83 12.48
N SER A 22 -11.94 10.59 11.32
CA SER A 22 -12.40 9.55 10.41
C SER A 22 -12.00 8.13 10.81
N ALA A 23 -10.95 7.98 11.62
CA ALA A 23 -10.59 6.68 12.18
C ALA A 23 -11.54 6.23 13.30
N SER A 24 -12.27 7.17 13.93
CA SER A 24 -13.11 6.86 15.11
C SER A 24 -14.49 6.29 14.78
N TYR A 25 -14.99 6.42 13.55
CA TYR A 25 -16.34 5.93 13.21
C TYR A 25 -16.40 4.45 12.79
N LEU A 26 -15.26 3.75 12.71
CA LEU A 26 -15.25 2.30 12.52
C LEU A 26 -15.45 1.50 13.82
N THR A 27 -15.57 2.19 14.96
CA THR A 27 -15.84 1.57 16.27
C THR A 27 -17.34 1.37 16.51
N GLU A 28 -18.09 0.90 15.51
CA GLU A 28 -19.45 0.41 15.74
C GLU A 28 -19.37 -1.01 16.32
N LYS A 29 -19.17 -1.03 17.65
CA LYS A 29 -19.43 -2.07 18.64
C LYS A 29 -19.78 -3.48 18.11
N LEU A 30 -18.77 -4.21 17.65
CA LEU A 30 -18.81 -5.68 17.54
C LEU A 30 -18.71 -6.26 18.97
N PRO A 31 -19.46 -7.33 19.34
CA PRO A 31 -19.39 -7.92 20.67
C PRO A 31 -17.94 -8.33 21.00
N GLU A 32 -17.48 -7.86 22.16
CA GLU A 32 -16.10 -8.06 22.63
C GLU A 32 -15.86 -9.54 22.92
N ALA A 33 -15.14 -10.19 22.01
CA ALA A 33 -14.64 -11.54 22.23
C ALA A 33 -13.66 -11.51 23.41
N PRO A 34 -13.62 -12.55 24.28
CA PRO A 34 -12.73 -12.58 25.42
C PRO A 34 -11.28 -12.44 24.97
N SER A 35 -10.65 -11.34 25.38
CA SER A 35 -9.26 -11.01 25.06
C SER A 35 -8.32 -12.01 25.75
N PRO A 36 -7.38 -12.64 25.02
CA PRO A 36 -6.39 -13.51 25.63
C PRO A 36 -5.51 -12.70 26.60
N ALA A 37 -5.22 -13.28 27.77
CA ALA A 37 -4.55 -12.62 28.90
C ALA A 37 -3.13 -12.09 28.62
N ASN A 38 -2.55 -12.38 27.44
CA ASN A 38 -1.34 -11.77 26.92
C ASN A 38 -1.48 -11.64 25.39
N PRO A 39 -1.85 -10.47 24.86
CA PRO A 39 -1.86 -10.29 23.41
C PRO A 39 -0.43 -10.43 22.88
N VAL A 40 -0.24 -11.33 21.92
CA VAL A 40 1.05 -11.53 21.22
C VAL A 40 1.52 -10.24 20.54
N ILE A 41 0.60 -9.34 20.20
CA ILE A 41 0.85 -8.01 19.63
C ILE A 41 -0.03 -6.98 20.35
N ASP A 42 0.59 -5.96 20.97
CA ASP A 42 -0.13 -4.84 21.61
C ASP A 42 -0.38 -3.72 20.58
N LEU A 43 -1.62 -3.62 20.09
CA LEU A 43 -2.03 -2.61 19.11
C LEU A 43 -2.22 -1.20 19.72
N SER A 44 -2.27 -1.08 21.05
CA SER A 44 -2.46 0.22 21.72
C SER A 44 -1.18 1.05 21.76
N ASN A 45 -0.02 0.41 21.72
CA ASN A 45 1.29 1.05 21.77
C ASN A 45 1.95 1.12 20.38
N THR A 46 1.48 2.07 19.57
CA THR A 46 1.98 2.29 18.20
C THR A 46 3.48 2.63 18.16
N GLN A 47 4.01 3.30 19.18
CA GLN A 47 5.44 3.58 19.26
C GLN A 47 6.27 2.29 19.30
N ARG A 48 5.82 1.29 20.06
CA ARG A 48 6.49 -0.01 20.14
C ARG A 48 6.31 -0.81 18.85
N LEU A 49 5.13 -0.77 18.24
CA LEU A 49 4.84 -1.47 16.98
C LEU A 49 5.74 -1.01 15.83
N PHE A 50 5.99 0.30 15.74
CA PHE A 50 6.78 0.88 14.65
C PHE A 50 8.22 1.19 15.02
N ALA A 51 8.70 0.71 16.18
CA ALA A 51 10.06 1.00 16.67
C ALA A 51 11.16 0.48 15.72
N SER A 52 10.89 -0.59 14.97
CA SER A 52 11.79 -1.17 13.98
C SER A 52 11.83 -0.38 12.65
N PHE A 53 10.92 0.57 12.43
CA PHE A 53 10.79 1.28 11.16
C PHE A 53 11.45 2.67 11.20
N PRO A 54 12.17 3.06 10.13
CA PRO A 54 12.69 4.43 10.01
C PRO A 54 11.57 5.47 9.98
N THR A 55 11.77 6.60 10.66
CA THR A 55 10.83 7.73 10.67
C THR A 55 10.47 8.22 9.25
N ALA A 56 11.45 8.21 8.33
CA ALA A 56 11.20 8.59 6.94
C ALA A 56 10.20 7.65 6.24
N SER A 57 10.25 6.35 6.53
CA SER A 57 9.30 5.37 5.99
C SER A 57 7.89 5.58 6.54
N LEU A 58 7.78 5.95 7.82
CA LEU A 58 6.49 6.29 8.44
C LEU A 58 5.90 7.58 7.85
N LEU A 59 6.72 8.62 7.65
CA LEU A 59 6.28 9.87 7.02
C LEU A 59 5.86 9.66 5.56
N HIS A 60 6.60 8.85 4.81
CA HIS A 60 6.24 8.48 3.45
C HIS A 60 4.90 7.73 3.41
N SER A 61 4.70 6.78 4.32
CA SER A 61 3.44 6.04 4.47
C SER A 61 2.29 6.98 4.81
N LEU A 62 2.47 7.90 5.75
CA LEU A 62 1.48 8.91 6.12
C LEU A 62 1.12 9.81 4.92
N ALA A 63 2.11 10.24 4.14
CA ALA A 63 1.89 11.07 2.96
C ALA A 63 1.03 10.33 1.91
N ASN A 64 1.38 9.06 1.61
CA ASN A 64 0.63 8.25 0.66
C ASN A 64 -0.81 7.99 1.15
N LEU A 65 -0.99 7.59 2.40
CA LEU A 65 -2.31 7.34 2.98
C LEU A 65 -3.17 8.61 3.00
N SER A 66 -2.57 9.75 3.36
CA SER A 66 -3.28 11.04 3.34
C SER A 66 -3.70 11.43 1.93
N ALA A 67 -2.86 11.14 0.92
CA ALA A 67 -3.20 11.40 -0.47
C ALA A 67 -4.34 10.49 -0.96
N MET A 68 -4.31 9.21 -0.60
CA MET A 68 -5.36 8.24 -0.97
C MET A 68 -6.68 8.50 -0.24
N ALA A 69 -6.65 9.06 0.97
CA ALA A 69 -7.85 9.47 1.69
C ALA A 69 -8.52 10.72 1.09
N ALA A 70 -7.83 11.46 0.20
CA ALA A 70 -8.36 12.64 -0.45
C ALA A 70 -8.87 12.31 -1.86
N GLY A 71 -10.16 11.95 -1.99
CA GLY A 71 -10.79 11.57 -3.26
C GLY A 71 -10.41 12.45 -4.47
N PRO A 72 -10.52 13.79 -4.39
CA PRO A 72 -10.12 14.66 -5.51
C PRO A 72 -8.65 14.51 -5.95
N LEU A 73 -7.75 14.22 -5.02
CA LEU A 73 -6.34 14.01 -5.34
C LEU A 73 -6.13 12.66 -6.04
N VAL A 74 -6.87 11.63 -5.63
CA VAL A 74 -6.91 10.33 -6.32
C VAL A 74 -7.42 10.51 -7.74
N ASP A 75 -8.52 11.24 -7.93
CA ASP A 75 -9.11 11.49 -9.25
C ASP A 75 -8.14 12.21 -10.18
N VAL A 76 -7.46 13.25 -9.68
CA VAL A 76 -6.41 13.96 -10.42
C VAL A 76 -5.25 13.03 -10.78
N GLY A 77 -4.80 12.20 -9.83
CA GLY A 77 -3.72 11.24 -10.07
C GLY A 77 -4.07 10.22 -11.14
N VAL A 78 -5.29 9.65 -11.10
CA VAL A 78 -5.79 8.72 -12.09
C VAL A 78 -5.91 9.38 -13.46
N ALA A 79 -6.48 10.58 -13.53
CA ALA A 79 -6.61 11.33 -14.78
C ALA A 79 -5.24 11.66 -15.39
N ALA A 80 -4.28 12.11 -14.58
CA ALA A 80 -2.93 12.40 -15.02
C ALA A 80 -2.22 11.13 -15.53
N LEU A 81 -2.33 10.01 -14.82
CA LEU A 81 -1.71 8.75 -15.24
C LEU A 81 -2.32 8.26 -16.57
N ARG A 82 -3.64 8.32 -16.74
CA ARG A 82 -4.31 7.98 -18.00
C ARG A 82 -3.84 8.86 -19.15
N ALA A 83 -3.77 10.18 -18.94
CA ALA A 83 -3.30 11.12 -19.95
C ALA A 83 -1.85 10.85 -20.37
N VAL A 84 -0.97 10.57 -19.40
CA VAL A 84 0.43 10.23 -19.68
C VAL A 84 0.55 8.91 -20.44
N LEU A 85 -0.24 7.89 -20.07
CA LEU A 85 -0.21 6.59 -20.75
C LEU A 85 -0.74 6.68 -22.19
N ALA A 86 -1.66 7.59 -22.47
CA ALA A 86 -2.14 7.89 -23.82
C ALA A 86 -1.20 8.78 -24.65
N SER A 87 -0.18 9.39 -24.03
CA SER A 87 0.78 10.24 -24.73
C SER A 87 1.91 9.44 -25.39
N GLU A 88 2.48 9.99 -26.47
CA GLU A 88 3.62 9.36 -27.17
C GLU A 88 4.97 9.55 -26.44
N GLY A 89 4.99 10.36 -25.38
CA GLY A 89 6.20 10.72 -24.64
C GLY A 89 6.72 9.59 -23.77
N GLN A 90 7.61 8.75 -24.32
CA GLN A 90 8.19 7.60 -23.61
C GLN A 90 8.87 7.98 -22.28
N LEU A 91 9.60 9.09 -22.23
CA LEU A 91 10.26 9.56 -20.99
C LEU A 91 9.25 10.00 -19.94
N LEU A 92 8.20 10.70 -20.34
CA LEU A 92 7.14 11.14 -19.43
C LEU A 92 6.39 9.95 -18.86
N ARG A 93 6.10 8.96 -19.70
CA ARG A 93 5.48 7.69 -19.30
C ARG A 93 6.36 6.92 -18.31
N ALA A 94 7.64 6.78 -18.62
CA ALA A 94 8.60 6.12 -17.72
C ALA A 94 8.69 6.85 -16.37
N ALA A 95 8.72 8.18 -16.38
CA ALA A 95 8.74 8.98 -15.17
C ALA A 95 7.45 8.80 -14.34
N ALA A 96 6.27 8.84 -14.97
CA ALA A 96 5.00 8.64 -14.27
C ALA A 96 4.88 7.23 -13.66
N ILE A 97 5.28 6.20 -14.40
CA ILE A 97 5.35 4.83 -13.88
C ILE A 97 6.33 4.75 -12.71
N GLY A 98 7.50 5.38 -12.82
CA GLY A 98 8.48 5.46 -11.73
C GLY A 98 7.93 6.13 -10.48
N VAL A 99 7.17 7.22 -10.62
CA VAL A 99 6.51 7.89 -9.49
C VAL A 99 5.45 6.99 -8.85
N ALA A 100 4.60 6.34 -9.65
CA ALA A 100 3.60 5.41 -9.15
C ALA A 100 4.25 4.23 -8.38
N ARG A 101 5.36 3.71 -8.92
CA ARG A 101 6.19 2.67 -8.27
C ARG A 101 6.74 3.13 -6.93
N ALA A 102 7.33 4.32 -6.88
CA ALA A 102 7.95 4.86 -5.67
C ALA A 102 6.95 5.22 -4.56
N THR A 103 5.66 5.41 -4.90
CA THR A 103 4.63 5.90 -3.97
C THR A 103 3.65 4.79 -3.58
N VAL A 104 2.48 4.75 -4.25
CA VAL A 104 1.35 3.88 -3.91
C VAL A 104 1.71 2.40 -4.07
N HIS A 105 2.41 2.04 -5.15
CA HIS A 105 2.78 0.65 -5.38
C HIS A 105 3.73 0.14 -4.29
N ARG A 106 4.80 0.89 -3.97
CA ARG A 106 5.71 0.54 -2.86
C ARG A 106 4.99 0.40 -1.51
N HIS A 107 3.90 1.13 -1.29
CA HIS A 107 3.18 1.08 -0.02
C HIS A 107 2.18 -0.08 0.08
N PHE A 108 1.51 -0.43 -1.03
CA PHE A 108 0.44 -1.42 -1.04
C PHE A 108 0.82 -2.77 -1.64
N CYS A 109 1.86 -2.83 -2.47
CA CYS A 109 2.28 -4.02 -3.18
C CYS A 109 3.60 -4.55 -2.61
N ALA A 110 3.70 -5.88 -2.47
CA ALA A 110 4.88 -6.57 -1.96
C ALA A 110 6.06 -6.56 -2.96
N GLY A 111 5.85 -6.09 -4.20
CA GLY A 111 6.84 -6.13 -5.26
C GLY A 111 6.21 -6.08 -6.64
N GLU A 112 7.03 -5.97 -7.69
CA GLU A 112 6.54 -6.01 -9.09
C GLU A 112 6.48 -7.42 -9.65
N GLY A 113 7.26 -8.34 -9.08
CA GLY A 113 7.32 -9.74 -9.50
C GLY A 113 7.30 -10.72 -8.34
N PHE A 114 7.27 -12.01 -8.69
CA PHE A 114 7.20 -13.10 -7.72
C PHE A 114 8.42 -13.11 -6.78
N GLU A 115 9.61 -12.79 -7.28
CA GLU A 115 10.82 -12.74 -6.45
C GLU A 115 10.79 -11.59 -5.43
N ASP A 116 10.33 -10.41 -5.85
CA ASP A 116 10.17 -9.26 -4.96
C ASP A 116 9.16 -9.58 -3.85
N ALA A 117 8.01 -10.15 -4.23
CA ALA A 117 6.99 -10.57 -3.30
C ALA A 117 7.50 -11.64 -2.32
N GLY A 118 8.26 -12.63 -2.81
CA GLY A 118 8.86 -13.66 -1.97
C GLY A 118 9.84 -13.09 -0.94
N ARG A 119 10.69 -12.13 -1.35
CA ARG A 119 11.59 -11.41 -0.44
C ARG A 119 10.82 -10.59 0.59
N ALA A 120 9.74 -9.92 0.20
CA ALA A 120 8.91 -9.16 1.13
C ALA A 120 8.24 -10.08 2.17
N VAL A 121 7.72 -11.24 1.77
CA VAL A 121 7.15 -12.24 2.69
C VAL A 121 8.22 -12.80 3.64
N ALA A 122 9.40 -13.14 3.11
CA ALA A 122 10.52 -13.63 3.93
C ALA A 122 10.95 -12.59 4.97
N ALA A 123 11.13 -11.33 4.57
CA ALA A 123 11.49 -10.25 5.49
C ALA A 123 10.41 -10.03 6.58
N MET A 124 9.13 -10.08 6.18
CA MET A 124 8.01 -9.96 7.12
C MET A 124 8.01 -11.08 8.17
N TRP A 125 8.35 -12.30 7.76
CA TRP A 125 8.45 -13.46 8.64
C TRP A 125 9.69 -13.42 9.53
N GLU A 126 10.87 -13.23 8.95
CA GLU A 126 12.16 -13.34 9.64
C GLU A 126 12.43 -12.15 10.56
N GLU A 127 12.09 -10.94 10.13
CA GLU A 127 12.41 -9.72 10.86
C GLU A 127 11.28 -9.30 11.82
N GLN A 128 10.02 -9.53 11.44
CA GLN A 128 8.86 -9.06 12.20
C GLN A 128 8.05 -10.19 12.85
N GLY A 129 8.33 -11.47 12.53
CA GLY A 129 7.55 -12.61 13.03
C GLY A 129 6.10 -12.63 12.51
N LEU A 130 5.81 -11.87 11.45
CA LEU A 130 4.47 -11.71 10.90
C LEU A 130 4.25 -12.66 9.72
N ARG A 131 3.05 -13.22 9.66
CA ARG A 131 2.62 -14.03 8.50
C ARG A 131 1.97 -13.14 7.46
N SER A 132 2.19 -13.47 6.18
CA SER A 132 1.62 -12.73 5.06
C SER A 132 0.45 -13.48 4.43
N ILE A 133 -0.51 -12.74 3.88
CA ILE A 133 -1.50 -13.29 2.96
C ILE A 133 -1.08 -12.83 1.57
N LEU A 134 -0.72 -13.77 0.70
CA LEU A 134 -0.26 -13.46 -0.65
C LEU A 134 -1.47 -13.35 -1.58
N ASP A 135 -1.51 -12.25 -2.34
CA ASP A 135 -2.58 -11.90 -3.27
C ASP A 135 -1.97 -11.55 -4.64
N TYR A 136 -2.46 -12.20 -5.70
CA TYR A 136 -1.99 -11.95 -7.06
C TYR A 136 -2.90 -10.91 -7.73
N GLY A 137 -2.49 -9.64 -7.66
CA GLY A 137 -3.35 -8.50 -8.02
C GLY A 137 -3.66 -8.28 -9.51
N MET A 138 -3.46 -9.27 -10.39
CA MET A 138 -3.88 -9.17 -11.79
C MET A 138 -5.21 -9.91 -11.99
N GLU A 139 -6.30 -9.15 -12.03
CA GLU A 139 -7.66 -9.68 -12.09
C GLU A 139 -8.33 -9.43 -13.46
N ASP A 140 -7.96 -8.35 -14.14
CA ASP A 140 -8.57 -7.99 -15.43
C ASP A 140 -8.10 -8.92 -16.56
N ALA A 141 -9.08 -9.46 -17.30
CA ALA A 141 -8.88 -10.21 -18.52
C ALA A 141 -9.97 -9.85 -19.53
N GLU A 142 -9.58 -9.20 -20.63
CA GLU A 142 -10.50 -8.77 -21.69
C GLU A 142 -10.73 -9.85 -22.76
N ASP A 143 -9.85 -10.86 -22.81
CA ASP A 143 -9.92 -11.98 -23.75
C ASP A 143 -9.41 -13.29 -23.13
N SER A 144 -9.63 -14.40 -23.83
CA SER A 144 -9.19 -15.73 -23.38
C SER A 144 -7.66 -15.82 -23.20
N ALA A 145 -6.89 -15.13 -24.04
CA ALA A 145 -5.44 -15.14 -23.93
C ALA A 145 -4.96 -14.39 -22.67
N ALA A 146 -5.65 -13.34 -22.25
CA ALA A 146 -5.43 -12.63 -21.00
C ALA A 146 -5.77 -13.52 -19.80
N CYS A 147 -6.85 -14.30 -19.90
CA CYS A 147 -7.19 -15.29 -18.88
C CYS A 147 -6.07 -16.34 -18.72
N ASP A 148 -5.56 -16.90 -19.81
CA ASP A 148 -4.44 -17.85 -19.78
C ASP A 148 -3.17 -17.24 -19.17
N ARG A 149 -2.87 -15.97 -19.48
CA ARG A 149 -1.75 -15.24 -18.89
C ARG A 149 -1.93 -15.02 -17.38
N ASN A 150 -3.13 -14.65 -16.93
CA ASN A 150 -3.43 -14.44 -15.52
C ASN A 150 -3.35 -15.77 -14.75
N LEU A 151 -3.88 -16.86 -15.31
CA LEU A 151 -3.74 -18.21 -14.74
C LEU A 151 -2.28 -18.63 -14.63
N ALA A 152 -1.49 -18.44 -15.69
CA ALA A 152 -0.06 -18.74 -15.65
C ALA A 152 0.68 -17.90 -14.60
N GLY A 153 0.28 -16.63 -14.44
CA GLY A 153 0.78 -15.75 -13.39
C GLY A 153 0.44 -16.26 -11.99
N PHE A 154 -0.81 -16.64 -11.76
CA PHE A 154 -1.28 -17.20 -10.50
C PHE A 154 -0.54 -18.50 -10.13
N LEU A 155 -0.40 -19.43 -11.08
CA LEU A 155 0.33 -20.69 -10.86
C LEU A 155 1.80 -20.43 -10.48
N ARG A 156 2.46 -19.45 -11.11
CA ARG A 156 3.81 -19.05 -10.71
C ARG A 156 3.86 -18.45 -9.31
N THR A 157 2.83 -17.71 -8.89
CA THR A 157 2.71 -17.23 -7.50
C THR A 157 2.63 -18.40 -6.53
N VAL A 158 1.85 -19.44 -6.85
CA VAL A 158 1.73 -20.68 -6.05
C VAL A 158 3.07 -21.42 -5.97
N GLU A 159 3.76 -21.57 -7.10
CA GLU A 159 5.09 -22.18 -7.15
C GLU A 159 6.09 -21.40 -6.29
N MET A 160 6.15 -20.08 -6.43
CA MET A 160 7.03 -19.23 -5.61
C MET A 160 6.72 -19.39 -4.12
N ALA A 161 5.46 -19.33 -3.73
CA ALA A 161 5.07 -19.46 -2.34
C ALA A 161 5.38 -20.85 -1.75
N SER A 162 5.38 -21.90 -2.57
CA SER A 162 5.80 -23.24 -2.15
C SER A 162 7.28 -23.33 -1.76
N SER A 163 8.11 -22.36 -2.21
CA SER A 163 9.52 -22.26 -1.84
C SER A 163 9.75 -21.52 -0.51
N LEU A 164 8.73 -20.86 0.03
CA LEU A 164 8.80 -20.11 1.29
C LEU A 164 8.50 -21.03 2.49
N PRO A 165 8.94 -20.67 3.71
CA PRO A 165 8.63 -21.44 4.91
C PRO A 165 7.11 -21.68 5.04
N PRO A 166 6.63 -22.92 5.29
CA PRO A 166 5.19 -23.21 5.32
C PRO A 166 4.39 -22.40 6.36
N SER A 167 5.07 -21.86 7.38
CA SER A 167 4.48 -21.03 8.42
C SER A 167 4.46 -19.53 8.11
N SER A 168 5.10 -19.08 7.01
CA SER A 168 5.27 -17.65 6.71
C SER A 168 4.09 -17.05 5.96
N LEU A 169 3.27 -17.86 5.28
CA LEU A 169 2.20 -17.34 4.44
C LEU A 169 0.91 -18.17 4.40
N TYR A 170 -0.15 -17.50 3.99
CA TYR A 170 -1.42 -18.09 3.53
C TYR A 170 -1.76 -17.57 2.14
N PHE A 171 -2.46 -18.38 1.34
CA PHE A 171 -3.09 -17.92 0.11
C PHE A 171 -4.50 -17.43 0.37
N ARG A 172 -4.84 -16.29 -0.24
CA ARG A 172 -6.24 -15.88 -0.38
C ARG A 172 -6.82 -16.61 -1.59
N HIS A 173 -7.87 -17.39 -1.37
CA HIS A 173 -8.74 -17.84 -2.46
C HIS A 173 -9.69 -16.68 -2.80
N LEU A 174 -9.60 -16.17 -4.02
CA LEU A 174 -10.59 -15.27 -4.63
C LEU A 174 -11.64 -16.08 -5.39
#